data_AF-A0AAW8KZS4-F1
#
_entry.id   AF-A0AAW8KZS4-F1
#
_cell.length_a   1.000
_cell.length_b   1.000
_cell.length_c   1.000
_cell.angle_alpha   90.00
_cell.angle_beta   90.00
_cell.angle_gamma   90.00
#
_symmetry.space_group_name_H-M   'P 1'
#
loop_
_entity.id
_entity.type
_entity.pdbx_description
1 polymer ?
#
loop_
_entity_poly.entity_id
_entity_poly.type
_entity_poly.pdbx_seq_one_letter_code
_entity_poly.pdbx_strand_id
1 'polypeptide(L)'
;MASVRNSVPYYLNMYHARVVKGEYDPLLVITFEDTDQVHPDGHEMKVASIRFMAIHDDLFGEQDPRVKFNDAAMKQIRKKIDAYRKQGDQYNEEKKGSQ
;
A
#
# COMPACT_ATOMS: atom_id res chain seq x y z
N MET A 1 22.58 1.68 -0.13
CA MET A 1 22.24 2.64 -1.21
C MET A 1 20.82 3.11 -0.99
N ALA A 2 20.60 4.42 -0.83
CA ALA A 2 19.28 4.96 -0.55
C ALA A 2 18.40 4.90 -1.81
N SER A 3 17.14 4.52 -1.62
CA SER A 3 16.05 4.57 -2.62
C SER A 3 15.98 5.93 -3.32
N VAL A 4 15.43 5.95 -4.55
CA VAL A 4 15.07 7.14 -5.34
C VAL A 4 14.54 8.29 -4.47
N ARG A 5 15.06 9.50 -4.67
CA ARG A 5 14.63 10.72 -3.96
C ARG A 5 13.13 10.98 -4.16
N ASN A 6 12.43 11.42 -3.12
CA ASN A 6 10.98 11.67 -3.09
C ASN A 6 10.08 10.42 -3.25
N SER A 7 10.55 9.23 -2.90
CA SER A 7 9.70 8.03 -2.85
C SER A 7 8.74 8.00 -1.66
N VAL A 8 9.09 8.67 -0.56
CA VAL A 8 8.39 8.59 0.75
C VAL A 8 6.88 8.87 0.68
N PRO A 9 6.38 9.93 0.00
CA PRO A 9 4.97 10.30 0.10
C PRO A 9 3.99 9.22 -0.37
N TYR A 10 4.41 8.38 -1.31
CA TYR A 10 3.54 7.39 -1.96
C TYR A 10 3.36 6.10 -1.15
N TYR A 11 4.19 5.89 -0.13
CA TYR A 11 4.15 4.70 0.72
C TYR A 11 3.82 5.05 2.18
N LEU A 12 3.54 6.32 2.48
CA LEU A 12 3.12 6.71 3.82
C LEU A 12 1.84 5.97 4.20
N ASN A 13 1.86 5.32 5.36
CA ASN A 13 0.76 4.53 5.92
C ASN A 13 0.32 3.32 5.07
N MET A 14 1.16 2.88 4.12
CA MET A 14 0.96 1.63 3.37
C MET A 14 1.91 0.55 3.88
N TYR A 15 1.34 -0.56 4.31
CA TYR A 15 2.06 -1.73 4.79
C TYR A 15 1.79 -2.89 3.83
N HIS A 16 2.74 -3.82 3.73
CA HIS A 16 2.54 -5.02 2.93
C HIS A 16 2.95 -6.27 3.70
N ALA A 17 2.17 -7.33 3.54
CA ALA A 17 2.47 -8.64 4.09
C ALA A 17 2.57 -9.65 2.94
N ARG A 18 3.66 -10.41 2.91
CA ARG A 18 3.80 -11.52 1.97
C ARG A 18 2.89 -12.67 2.41
N VAL A 19 2.05 -13.13 1.49
CA VAL A 19 1.12 -14.25 1.75
C VAL A 19 1.86 -15.58 1.62
N VAL A 20 2.50 -15.79 0.47
CA VAL A 20 3.31 -16.98 0.17
C VAL A 20 4.46 -16.60 -0.73
N LYS A 21 5.63 -17.21 -0.52
CA LYS A 21 6.78 -17.04 -1.41
C LYS A 21 6.66 -18.01 -2.57
N GLY A 22 6.66 -17.52 -3.80
CA GLY A 22 6.55 -18.38 -4.99
C GLY A 22 6.37 -17.60 -6.27
N GLU A 23 5.82 -18.26 -7.29
CA GLU A 23 5.42 -17.62 -8.54
C GLU A 23 4.43 -16.49 -8.24
N TYR A 24 4.63 -15.34 -8.87
CA TYR A 24 3.87 -14.11 -8.64
C TYR A 24 3.98 -13.50 -7.22
N ASP A 25 4.69 -14.10 -6.26
CA ASP A 25 4.98 -13.57 -4.90
C ASP A 25 3.93 -12.58 -4.35
N PRO A 26 2.71 -13.05 -4.02
CA PRO A 26 1.58 -12.18 -3.70
C PRO A 26 1.76 -11.47 -2.36
N LEU A 27 1.46 -10.18 -2.38
CA LEU A 27 1.51 -9.24 -1.27
C LEU A 27 0.11 -8.68 -1.00
N LEU A 28 -0.31 -8.72 0.26
CA LEU A 28 -1.46 -7.96 0.74
C LEU A 28 -1.02 -6.55 1.07
N VAL A 29 -1.72 -5.55 0.55
CA VAL A 29 -1.50 -4.15 0.92
C VAL A 29 -2.54 -3.72 1.94
N ILE A 30 -2.06 -3.25 3.09
CA ILE A 30 -2.83 -2.92 4.28
C ILE A 30 -2.64 -1.44 4.60
N THR A 31 -3.74 -0.76 4.91
CA THR A 31 -3.72 0.58 5.49
C THR A 31 -4.46 0.57 6.82
N PHE A 32 -4.15 1.53 7.69
CA PHE A 32 -4.83 1.71 8.97
C PHE A 32 -5.58 3.04 8.96
N GLU A 33 -6.82 3.00 9.39
CA GLU A 33 -7.64 4.19 9.62
C GLU A 33 -7.83 4.36 11.13
N ASP A 34 -7.65 5.59 11.62
CA ASP A 34 -7.96 5.92 13.01
C ASP A 34 -9.48 5.85 13.22
N THR A 35 -9.88 5.53 14.45
CA THR A 35 -11.28 5.53 14.86
C THR A 35 -11.46 6.42 16.07
N ASP A 36 -12.67 6.96 16.24
CA ASP A 36 -13.04 7.69 17.47
C ASP A 36 -13.24 6.73 18.67
N GLN A 37 -13.05 5.42 18.47
CA GLN A 37 -13.21 4.40 19.50
C GLN A 37 -11.88 4.10 20.18
N VAL A 38 -11.95 3.85 21.48
CA VAL A 38 -10.81 3.46 22.30
C VAL A 38 -11.02 2.00 22.73
N HIS A 39 -9.97 1.19 22.60
CA HIS A 39 -9.99 -0.18 23.08
C HIS A 39 -10.15 -0.19 24.63
N PRO A 40 -10.79 -1.21 25.23
CA PRO A 40 -11.04 -1.24 26.68
C PRO A 40 -9.82 -1.11 27.60
N ASP A 41 -8.61 -1.32 27.10
CA ASP A 41 -7.34 -1.15 27.84
C ASP A 41 -6.70 0.25 27.64
N GLY A 42 -7.40 1.18 26.98
CA GLY A 42 -7.04 2.58 26.87
C GLY A 42 -6.23 2.97 25.63
N HIS A 43 -5.96 2.07 24.67
CA HIS A 43 -5.29 2.44 23.41
C HIS A 43 -6.29 2.78 22.30
N GLU A 44 -5.88 3.66 21.37
CA GLU A 44 -6.67 4.02 20.19
C GLU A 44 -6.96 2.77 19.33
N MET A 45 -8.24 2.53 18.99
CA MET A 45 -8.56 1.51 18.00
C MET A 45 -8.25 2.01 16.60
N LYS A 46 -7.68 1.13 15.78
CA LYS A 46 -7.47 1.34 14.35
C LYS A 46 -8.20 0.26 13.56
N VAL A 47 -8.80 0.64 12.44
CA VAL A 47 -9.35 -0.31 11.47
C VAL A 47 -8.25 -0.65 10.47
N ALA A 48 -7.91 -1.94 10.37
CA ALA A 48 -7.02 -2.45 9.34
C ALA A 48 -7.83 -2.77 8.07
N SER A 49 -7.52 -2.07 6.98
CA SER A 49 -8.17 -2.25 5.68
C SER A 49 -7.22 -2.96 4.72
N ILE A 50 -7.62 -4.11 4.20
CA ILE A 50 -6.95 -4.75 3.08
C ILE A 50 -7.42 -4.04 1.81
N ARG A 51 -6.50 -3.32 1.15
CA ARG A 51 -6.85 -2.48 -0.01
C ARG A 51 -6.83 -3.25 -1.31
N PHE A 52 -5.75 -3.98 -1.56
CA PHE A 52 -5.57 -4.78 -2.77
C PHE A 52 -4.50 -5.85 -2.59
N MET A 53 -4.55 -6.86 -3.45
CA MET A 53 -3.44 -7.79 -3.67
C MET A 53 -2.57 -7.26 -4.80
N ALA A 54 -1.27 -7.30 -4.62
CA ALA A 54 -0.28 -6.98 -5.64
C ALA A 54 0.80 -8.06 -5.65
N ILE A 55 1.52 -8.20 -6.76
CA ILE A 55 2.73 -9.02 -6.78
C ILE A 55 3.94 -8.18 -6.35
N HIS A 56 5.02 -8.82 -5.92
CA HIS A 56 6.24 -8.11 -5.53
C HIS A 56 6.71 -7.11 -6.60
N ASP A 57 6.65 -7.50 -7.87
CA ASP A 57 7.11 -6.67 -8.98
C ASP A 57 6.23 -5.45 -9.24
N ASP A 58 4.92 -5.55 -8.93
CA ASP A 58 4.00 -4.41 -9.02
C ASP A 58 4.35 -3.31 -8.01
N LEU A 59 4.95 -3.67 -6.87
CA LEU A 59 5.28 -2.72 -5.81
C LEU A 59 6.74 -2.24 -5.87
N PHE A 60 7.65 -3.09 -6.33
CA PHE A 60 9.09 -2.85 -6.22
C PHE A 60 9.83 -2.85 -7.56
N GLY A 61 9.10 -3.06 -8.66
CA GLY A 61 9.66 -3.30 -9.98
C GLY A 61 10.10 -4.74 -10.15
N GLU A 62 10.31 -5.15 -11.41
CA GLU A 62 10.88 -6.45 -11.75
C GLU A 62 12.12 -6.77 -10.90
N GLN A 63 12.39 -8.06 -10.70
CA GLN A 63 13.54 -8.52 -9.91
C GLN A 63 14.90 -7.97 -10.38
N ASP A 64 15.00 -7.36 -11.56
CA ASP A 64 16.18 -6.62 -11.98
C ASP A 64 16.49 -5.47 -10.99
N PRO A 65 17.58 -5.57 -10.21
CA PRO A 65 17.94 -4.58 -9.20
C PRO A 65 18.11 -3.17 -9.78
N ARG A 66 18.38 -3.06 -11.09
CA ARG A 66 18.56 -1.79 -11.80
C ARG A 66 17.28 -0.97 -11.88
N VAL A 67 16.11 -1.61 -11.86
CA VAL A 67 14.81 -0.92 -11.90
C VAL A 67 14.62 -0.02 -10.68
N LYS A 68 15.11 -0.44 -9.50
CA LYS A 68 15.05 0.33 -8.25
C LYS A 68 15.89 1.61 -8.28
N PHE A 69 16.81 1.71 -9.24
CA PHE A 69 17.64 2.90 -9.49
C PHE A 69 17.16 3.70 -10.71
N ASN A 70 16.12 3.23 -11.41
CA ASN A 70 15.50 3.96 -12.50
C ASN A 70 14.34 4.81 -11.96
N ASP A 71 14.60 6.12 -11.82
CA ASP A 71 13.64 7.09 -11.30
C ASP A 71 12.33 7.12 -12.08
N ALA A 72 12.38 6.97 -13.41
CA ALA A 72 11.21 6.97 -14.27
C ALA A 72 10.35 5.73 -14.04
N ALA A 73 10.97 4.55 -13.98
CA ALA A 73 10.27 3.29 -13.71
C ALA A 73 9.61 3.31 -12.32
N MET A 74 10.37 3.70 -11.29
CA MET A 74 9.83 3.83 -9.94
C MET A 74 8.71 4.87 -9.84
N LYS A 75 8.76 5.95 -10.63
CA LYS A 75 7.68 6.95 -10.68
C LYS A 75 6.40 6.37 -11.28
N GLN A 76 6.49 5.50 -12.29
CA GLN A 76 5.32 4.83 -12.86
C GLN A 76 4.71 3.83 -11.87
N ILE A 77 5.54 3.02 -11.23
CA ILE A 77 5.12 2.10 -10.17
C ILE A 77 4.36 2.87 -9.07
N ARG A 78 4.93 3.98 -8.58
CA ARG A 78 4.28 4.84 -7.57
C ARG A 78 2.93 5.40 -8.02
N LYS A 79 2.82 5.85 -9.28
CA LYS A 79 1.54 6.31 -9.83
C LYS A 79 0.48 5.21 -9.86
N LYS A 80 0.88 3.99 -10.24
CA LYS A 80 -0.01 2.82 -10.26
C LYS A 80 -0.52 2.50 -8.85
N ILE A 81 0.36 2.49 -7.85
CA ILE A 81 0.02 2.26 -6.45
C ILE A 81 -0.93 3.34 -5.90
N ASP A 82 -0.66 4.62 -6.17
CA ASP A 82 -1.54 5.72 -5.74
C ASP A 82 -2.93 5.64 -6.40
N ALA A 83 -3.01 5.20 -7.65
CA ALA A 83 -4.29 4.96 -8.32
C ALA A 83 -5.09 3.84 -7.63
N TYR A 84 -4.46 2.71 -7.29
CA TYR A 84 -5.13 1.63 -6.55
C TYR A 84 -5.58 2.07 -5.15
N ARG A 85 -4.74 2.83 -4.45
CA ARG A 85 -5.09 3.39 -3.14
C ARG A 85 -6.31 4.30 -3.25
N LYS A 86 -6.30 5.26 -4.17
CA LYS A 86 -7.43 6.18 -4.39
C LYS A 86 -8.72 5.45 -4.75
N GLN A 87 -8.64 4.42 -5.58
CA GLN A 87 -9.80 3.60 -5.92
C GLN A 87 -10.37 2.88 -4.67
N GLY A 88 -9.50 2.34 -3.82
CA GLY A 88 -9.90 1.72 -2.55
C GLY A 88 -10.46 2.73 -1.54
N ASP A 89 -9.92 3.95 -1.48
CA ASP A 89 -10.41 5.03 -0.63
C ASP A 89 -11.81 5.48 -1.07
N GLN A 90 -12.01 5.70 -2.37
CA GLN A 90 -13.32 6.04 -2.95
C GLN A 90 -14.40 4.98 -2.64
N TYR A 91 -14.06 3.70 -2.81
CA TYR A 91 -14.98 2.62 -2.46
C TYR A 91 -15.41 2.67 -0.99
N ASN A 92 -14.48 2.94 -0.08
CA ASN A 92 -14.79 3.05 1.34
C ASN A 92 -15.70 4.26 1.64
N GLU A 93 -15.44 5.41 1.01
CA GLU A 93 -16.26 6.61 1.16
C GLU A 93 -17.70 6.37 0.67
N GLU A 94 -17.88 5.74 -0.50
CA GLU A 94 -19.19 5.37 -1.03
C GLU A 94 -19.96 4.42 -0.10
N LYS A 95 -19.26 3.46 0.52
CA LYS A 95 -19.86 2.52 1.47
C LYS A 95 -20.22 3.17 2.81
N LYS A 96 -19.39 4.09 3.32
CA LYS A 96 -19.69 4.86 4.55
C LYS A 96 -20.89 5.80 4.35
N GLY A 97 -21.08 6.38 3.17
CA GLY A 97 -22.24 7.22 2.86
C GLY A 97 -23.53 6.47 2.54
N SER A 98 -23.48 5.13 2.43
CA SER A 98 -24.64 4.27 2.15
C SER A 98 -25.21 3.57 3.41
N GLN A 99 -24.66 3.89 4.59
CA GLN A 99 -25.09 3.40 5.90
C GLN A 99 -25.70 4.54 6.71
#